data_AF-A0A7R9IRH4-F1
#
_entry.id   AF-A0A7R9IRH4-F1
#
_cell.length_a   1.000
_cell.length_b   1.000
_cell.length_c   1.000
_cell.angle_alpha   90.00
_cell.angle_beta   90.00
_cell.angle_gamma   90.00
#
_symmetry.space_group_name_H-M   'P 1'
#
loop_
_entity.id
_entity.type
_entity.pdbx_description
1 polymer ?
#
loop_
_entity_poly.entity_id
_entity_poly.type
_entity_poly.pdbx_seq_one_letter_code
_entity_poly.pdbx_strand_id
1 'polypeptide(L)'
;MRQSTSAVPKLWYRSLLESLLKVLTGDDIVEALKSFIDAIVNENVSLVISRQILTEVCTHLTQLDDNISKGVAHYTLDKVQPRVISFEEQVASIRQHLADIYEREQSWREAANVLVGIPLETGQ
;
A
#
# COMPACT_ATOMS: atom_id res chain seq x y z
N MET A 1 -29.37 -7.10 14.06
CA MET A 1 -28.03 -7.57 14.44
C MET A 1 -27.38 -8.27 13.26
N ARG A 2 -26.55 -7.56 12.48
CA ARG A 2 -25.75 -8.14 11.39
C ARG A 2 -24.34 -7.55 11.47
N GLN A 3 -23.52 -8.09 12.37
CA GLN A 3 -22.09 -7.81 12.43
C GLN A 3 -21.44 -9.14 12.79
N SER A 4 -20.92 -9.87 11.79
CA SER A 4 -19.89 -10.91 11.91
C SER A 4 -19.81 -11.74 10.62
N THR A 5 -19.28 -11.17 9.53
CA THR A 5 -18.84 -11.98 8.36
C THR A 5 -17.64 -11.36 7.61
N SER A 6 -17.13 -10.20 8.05
CA SER A 6 -15.99 -9.52 7.42
C SER A 6 -14.61 -9.90 8.00
N ALA A 7 -14.54 -10.65 9.10
CA ALA A 7 -13.28 -10.94 9.80
C ALA A 7 -12.46 -12.08 9.15
N VAL A 8 -13.14 -13.07 8.55
CA VAL A 8 -12.47 -14.26 7.98
C VAL A 8 -11.58 -13.93 6.78
N PRO A 9 -12.02 -13.11 5.79
CA PRO A 9 -11.15 -12.73 4.68
C PRO A 9 -9.94 -11.95 5.16
N LYS A 10 -10.13 -11.02 6.10
CA LYS A 10 -9.07 -10.17 6.64
C LYS A 10 -7.93 -10.97 7.28
N LEU A 11 -8.25 -11.94 8.14
CA LEU A 11 -7.23 -12.77 8.81
C LEU A 11 -6.44 -13.62 7.80
N TRP A 12 -7.12 -14.12 6.76
CA TRP A 12 -6.46 -14.86 5.70
C TRP A 12 -5.47 -13.97 4.90
N TYR A 13 -5.90 -12.78 4.49
CA TYR A 13 -5.02 -11.83 3.78
C TYR A 13 -3.78 -11.44 4.61
N ARG A 14 -3.95 -11.24 5.92
CA ARG A 14 -2.84 -10.97 6.84
C ARG A 14 -1.85 -12.13 6.91
N SER A 15 -2.36 -13.34 7.15
CA SER A 15 -1.50 -14.52 7.22
C SER A 15 -0.78 -14.78 5.90
N LEU A 16 -1.44 -14.51 4.76
CA LEU A 16 -0.81 -14.59 3.45
C LEU A 16 0.31 -13.56 3.32
N LEU A 17 0.06 -12.29 3.65
CA LEU A 17 1.07 -11.24 3.62
C LEU A 17 2.30 -11.61 4.46
N GLU A 18 2.09 -12.01 5.72
CA GLU A 18 3.19 -12.45 6.59
C GLU A 18 3.96 -13.66 6.02
N SER A 19 3.24 -14.59 5.39
CA SER A 19 3.87 -15.74 4.74
C SER A 19 4.73 -15.32 3.55
N LEU A 20 4.25 -14.39 2.72
CA LEU A 20 5.01 -13.87 1.57
C LEU A 20 6.28 -13.18 2.03
N LEU A 21 6.18 -12.32 3.05
CA LEU A 21 7.32 -11.58 3.61
C LEU A 21 8.38 -12.50 4.26
N LYS A 22 7.98 -13.68 4.74
CA LYS A 22 8.91 -14.66 5.35
C LYS A 22 9.57 -15.59 4.34
N VAL A 23 8.86 -15.91 3.25
CA VAL A 23 9.27 -16.97 2.31
C VAL A 23 10.07 -16.39 1.14
N LEU A 24 9.73 -15.19 0.69
CA LEU A 24 10.29 -14.58 -0.51
C LEU A 24 11.32 -13.49 -0.15
N THR A 25 12.35 -13.36 -0.97
CA THR A 25 13.40 -12.35 -0.82
C THR A 25 13.76 -11.75 -2.18
N GLY A 26 14.39 -10.58 -2.20
CA GLY A 26 14.89 -9.98 -3.45
C GLY A 26 13.79 -9.45 -4.37
N ASP A 27 13.78 -9.87 -5.64
CA ASP A 27 12.79 -9.40 -6.63
C ASP A 27 11.47 -10.18 -6.56
N ASP A 28 11.51 -11.45 -6.13
CA ASP A 28 10.34 -12.31 -6.00
C ASP A 28 9.30 -11.75 -5.02
N ILE A 29 9.76 -11.11 -3.94
CA ILE A 29 8.87 -10.45 -2.96
C ILE A 29 8.16 -9.24 -3.58
N VAL A 30 8.80 -8.52 -4.50
CA VAL A 30 8.21 -7.37 -5.19
C VAL A 30 7.07 -7.85 -6.07
N GLU A 31 7.29 -8.89 -6.89
CA GLU A 31 6.24 -9.45 -7.75
C GLU A 31 5.07 -10.05 -6.95
N ALA A 32 5.37 -10.73 -5.85
CA ALA A 32 4.34 -11.28 -4.97
C ALA A 32 3.51 -10.18 -4.30
N LEU A 33 4.15 -9.12 -3.80
CA LEU A 33 3.44 -7.98 -3.20
C LEU A 33 2.61 -7.25 -4.26
N LYS A 34 3.10 -7.05 -5.48
CA LYS A 34 2.32 -6.49 -6.59
C LYS A 34 1.06 -7.32 -6.88
N SER A 35 1.21 -8.64 -6.99
CA SER A 35 0.09 -9.56 -7.19
C SER A 35 -0.92 -9.52 -6.03
N PHE A 36 -0.42 -9.38 -4.80
CA PHE A 36 -1.26 -9.20 -3.62
C PHE A 36 -2.03 -7.87 -3.66
N ILE A 37 -1.39 -6.78 -4.09
CA ILE A 37 -2.06 -5.49 -4.30
C ILE A 37 -3.19 -5.62 -5.32
N ASP A 38 -2.96 -6.27 -6.47
CA ASP A 38 -4.00 -6.50 -7.48
C ASP A 38 -5.22 -7.25 -6.90
N ALA A 39 -4.97 -8.25 -6.05
CA ALA A 39 -6.03 -9.02 -5.42
C ALA A 39 -6.88 -8.17 -4.45
N ILE A 40 -6.26 -7.25 -3.68
CA ILE A 40 -6.97 -6.45 -2.66
C ILE A 40 -7.64 -5.20 -3.25
N VAL A 41 -7.10 -4.61 -4.32
CA VAL A 41 -7.73 -3.45 -4.98
C VAL A 41 -8.85 -3.84 -5.93
N ASN A 42 -8.99 -5.15 -6.21
CA ASN A 42 -10.05 -5.70 -7.03
C ASN A 42 -11.43 -5.28 -6.52
N GLU A 43 -12.31 -4.89 -7.45
CA GLU A 43 -13.64 -4.37 -7.16
C GLU A 43 -14.57 -5.39 -6.48
N ASN A 44 -14.25 -6.68 -6.61
CA ASN A 44 -14.97 -7.76 -5.93
C ASN A 44 -14.69 -7.81 -4.41
N VAL A 45 -13.64 -7.11 -3.94
CA VAL A 45 -13.30 -7.02 -2.52
C VAL A 45 -13.97 -5.80 -1.90
N SER A 46 -14.55 -5.97 -0.70
CA SER A 46 -15.18 -4.88 0.04
C SER A 46 -14.17 -3.77 0.34
N LEU A 47 -14.51 -2.52 0.02
CA LEU A 47 -13.65 -1.35 0.21
C LEU A 47 -13.11 -1.23 1.64
N VAL A 48 -13.92 -1.57 2.65
CA VAL A 48 -13.50 -1.54 4.05
C VAL A 48 -12.36 -2.52 4.32
N ILE A 49 -12.43 -3.71 3.72
CA ILE A 49 -11.41 -4.75 3.86
C ILE A 49 -10.15 -4.32 3.08
N SER A 50 -10.31 -3.85 1.84
CA SER A 50 -9.20 -3.37 1.01
C SER A 50 -8.41 -2.26 1.72
N ARG A 51 -9.09 -1.26 2.30
CA ARG A 51 -8.42 -0.18 3.06
C ARG A 51 -7.64 -0.70 4.25
N GLN A 52 -8.24 -1.59 5.05
CA GLN A 52 -7.57 -2.15 6.23
C GLN A 52 -6.31 -2.92 5.84
N ILE A 53 -6.38 -3.75 4.79
CA ILE A 53 -5.22 -4.53 4.34
C ILE A 53 -4.16 -3.62 3.71
N LEU A 54 -4.54 -2.64 2.89
CA LEU A 54 -3.60 -1.66 2.32
C LEU A 54 -2.85 -0.90 3.42
N THR A 55 -3.52 -0.48 4.50
CA THR A 55 -2.87 0.16 5.64
C THR A 55 -1.83 -0.75 6.31
N GLU A 56 -2.10 -2.05 6.39
CA GLU A 56 -1.13 -3.02 6.90
C GLU A 56 0.06 -3.19 5.95
N VAL A 57 -0.21 -3.28 4.64
CA VAL A 57 0.86 -3.30 3.63
C VAL A 57 1.74 -2.07 3.78
N CYS A 58 1.18 -0.86 3.90
CA CYS A 58 1.95 0.37 4.12
C CYS A 58 2.85 0.28 5.35
N THR A 59 2.33 -0.25 6.46
CA THR A 59 3.11 -0.47 7.68
C THR A 59 4.28 -1.44 7.47
N HIS A 60 4.07 -2.52 6.71
CA HIS A 60 5.14 -3.46 6.40
C HIS A 60 6.16 -2.90 5.40
N LEU A 61 5.72 -2.08 4.44
CA LEU A 61 6.62 -1.43 3.48
C LEU A 61 7.69 -0.56 4.17
N THR A 62 7.40 0.03 5.33
CA THR A 62 8.39 0.82 6.08
C THR A 62 9.49 -0.02 6.74
N GLN A 63 9.29 -1.33 6.84
CA GLN A 63 10.23 -2.29 7.44
C GLN A 63 11.07 -3.01 6.39
N LEU A 64 10.71 -2.90 5.10
CA LEU A 64 11.43 -3.51 3.98
C LEU A 64 12.51 -2.57 3.46
N ASP A 65 13.46 -3.15 2.73
CA ASP A 65 14.49 -2.38 2.03
C ASP A 65 13.89 -1.31 1.10
N ASP A 66 14.52 -0.14 1.06
CA ASP A 66 14.04 1.03 0.32
C ASP A 66 13.78 0.72 -1.17
N ASN A 67 14.59 -0.14 -1.80
CA ASN A 67 14.40 -0.55 -3.20
C ASN A 67 13.10 -1.35 -3.41
N ILE A 68 12.84 -2.33 -2.55
CA ILE A 68 11.62 -3.16 -2.58
C ILE A 68 10.42 -2.26 -2.28
N SER A 69 10.54 -1.47 -1.21
CA SER A 69 9.48 -0.60 -0.71
C SER A 69 9.04 0.42 -1.76
N LYS A 70 10.01 1.08 -2.42
CA LYS A 70 9.75 2.04 -3.50
C LYS A 70 9.08 1.38 -4.71
N GLY A 71 9.53 0.19 -5.11
CA GLY A 71 8.95 -0.54 -6.24
C GLY A 71 7.49 -0.93 -6.01
N VAL A 72 7.16 -1.38 -4.80
CA VAL A 72 5.78 -1.74 -4.43
C VAL A 72 4.92 -0.49 -4.21
N ALA A 73 5.47 0.57 -3.62
CA ALA A 73 4.77 1.82 -3.38
C ALA A 73 4.31 2.49 -4.68
N HIS A 74 5.20 2.61 -5.68
CA HIS A 74 4.84 3.15 -7.00
C HIS A 74 3.76 2.31 -7.68
N TYR A 75 3.88 0.99 -7.64
CA TYR A 75 2.86 0.10 -8.20
C TYR A 75 1.51 0.26 -7.50
N THR A 76 1.53 0.37 -6.18
CA THR A 76 0.30 0.55 -5.40
C THR A 76 -0.39 1.86 -5.76
N LEU A 77 0.35 2.96 -5.89
CA LEU A 77 -0.19 4.25 -6.30
C LEU A 77 -0.86 4.19 -7.68
N ASP A 78 -0.23 3.53 -8.67
CA ASP A 78 -0.81 3.34 -10.00
C ASP A 78 -2.13 2.55 -9.94
N LYS A 79 -2.17 1.48 -9.14
CA LYS A 79 -3.35 0.61 -9.01
C LYS A 79 -4.52 1.26 -8.30
N VAL A 80 -4.25 2.09 -7.29
CA VAL A 80 -5.32 2.77 -6.55
C VAL A 80 -5.75 4.08 -7.22
N GLN A 81 -4.98 4.60 -8.19
CA GLN A 81 -5.27 5.87 -8.87
C GLN A 81 -6.69 5.98 -9.45
N PRO A 82 -7.26 4.95 -10.13
CA PRO A 82 -8.63 5.02 -10.63
C PRO A 82 -9.68 5.22 -9.53
N ARG A 83 -9.34 4.86 -8.29
CA ARG A 83 -10.20 4.91 -7.10
C ARG A 83 -9.55 5.77 -6.01
N VAL A 84 -8.73 6.75 -6.37
CA VAL A 84 -7.91 7.53 -5.43
C VAL A 84 -8.73 8.13 -4.28
N ILE A 85 -9.95 8.61 -4.56
CA ILE A 85 -10.88 9.17 -3.56
C ILE A 85 -11.29 8.11 -2.52
N SER A 86 -11.42 6.85 -2.93
CA SER A 86 -11.79 5.76 -2.01
C SER A 86 -10.64 5.33 -1.08
N PHE A 87 -9.40 5.64 -1.46
CA PHE A 87 -8.15 5.23 -0.81
C PHE A 87 -7.28 6.43 -0.39
N GLU A 88 -7.90 7.59 -0.15
CA GLU A 88 -7.19 8.86 0.07
C GLU A 88 -6.14 8.76 1.19
N GLU A 89 -6.54 8.18 2.35
CA GLU A 89 -5.64 7.97 3.49
C GLU A 89 -4.47 7.04 3.15
N GLN A 90 -4.72 5.94 2.42
CA GLN A 90 -3.68 5.00 2.02
C GLN A 90 -2.73 5.64 1.01
N VAL A 91 -3.25 6.41 0.06
CA VAL A 91 -2.45 7.15 -0.93
C VAL A 91 -1.56 8.19 -0.25
N ALA A 92 -2.11 8.94 0.71
CA ALA A 92 -1.33 9.89 1.50
C ALA A 92 -0.18 9.18 2.25
N SER A 93 -0.49 8.08 2.94
CA SER A 93 0.51 7.30 3.69
C SER A 93 1.63 6.74 2.80
N ILE A 94 1.28 6.19 1.63
CA ILE A 94 2.26 5.65 0.67
C ILE A 94 3.14 6.76 0.10
N ARG A 95 2.55 7.92 -0.23
CA ARG A 95 3.30 9.08 -0.72
C ARG A 95 4.24 9.65 0.35
N GLN A 96 3.79 9.75 1.59
CA GLN A 96 4.67 10.17 2.70
C GLN A 96 5.87 9.23 2.85
N HIS A 97 5.63 7.92 2.80
CA HIS A 97 6.70 6.92 2.88
C HIS A 97 7.67 7.00 1.68
N LEU A 98 7.15 7.16 0.46
CA LEU A 98 7.98 7.36 -0.73
C LEU A 98 8.84 8.63 -0.62
N ALA A 99 8.29 9.72 -0.10
CA ALA A 99 9.04 10.94 0.11
C ALA A 99 10.20 10.76 1.10
N ASP A 100 9.96 10.04 2.20
CA ASP A 100 10.96 9.68 3.21
C ASP A 100 12.08 8.78 2.63
N ILE A 101 11.74 7.83 1.75
CA ILE A 101 12.74 7.07 0.97
C ILE A 101 13.59 7.99 0.09
N TYR A 102 12.96 8.86 -0.70
CA TYR A 102 13.69 9.78 -1.57
C TYR A 102 14.54 10.78 -0.78
N GLU A 103 14.12 11.14 0.44
CA GLU A 103 14.90 11.97 1.37
C GLU A 103 16.18 11.25 1.82
N ARG A 104 16.08 9.97 2.22
CA ARG A 104 17.24 9.13 2.56
C ARG A 104 18.24 9.00 1.41
N GLU A 105 17.73 8.96 0.19
CA GLU A 105 18.53 8.89 -1.04
C GLU A 105 19.04 10.25 -1.52
N GLN A 106 18.83 11.33 -0.75
CA GLN A 106 19.22 12.69 -1.10
C GLN A 106 18.59 13.21 -2.40
N SER A 107 17.47 12.62 -2.81
CA SER A 107 16.69 12.94 -4.01
C SER A 107 15.57 13.93 -3.66
N TRP A 108 15.98 15.11 -3.16
CA TRP A 108 15.07 16.12 -2.59
C TRP A 108 13.97 16.58 -3.54
N ARG A 109 14.27 16.64 -4.84
CA ARG A 109 13.30 17.04 -5.87
C ARG A 109 12.19 16.01 -6.00
N GLU A 110 12.53 14.73 -6.00
CA GLU A 110 11.55 13.65 -6.05
C GLU A 110 10.73 13.57 -4.77
N ALA A 111 11.37 13.71 -3.60
CA ALA A 111 10.67 13.75 -2.31
C ALA A 111 9.59 14.86 -2.30
N ALA A 112 9.96 16.08 -2.70
CA ALA A 112 9.01 17.19 -2.79
C ALA A 112 7.88 16.91 -3.80
N ASN A 113 8.20 16.35 -4.97
CA ASN A 113 7.20 16.05 -5.99
C ASN A 113 6.18 15.00 -5.52
N VAL A 114 6.62 14.00 -4.75
CA VAL A 114 5.74 13.00 -4.15
C VAL A 114 4.78 13.63 -3.14
N LEU A 115 5.28 14.51 -2.27
CA LEU A 115 4.48 15.21 -1.25
C LEU A 115 3.44 16.16 -1.85
N VAL A 116 3.77 16.87 -2.93
CA VAL A 116 2.82 17.75 -3.65
C VAL A 116 1.64 16.95 -4.21
N GLY A 117 1.82 15.66 -4.49
CA GLY A 117 0.74 14.80 -4.95
C GLY A 117 -0.18 14.25 -3.85
N ILE A 118 0.05 14.59 -2.57
CA ILE A 118 -0.87 14.23 -1.48
C ILE A 118 -2.09 15.14 -1.56
N PRO A 119 -3.31 14.59 -1.72
CA PRO A 119 -4.53 15.39 -1.68
C PRO A 119 -4.73 15.94 -0.26
N LEU A 120 -4.38 17.22 -0.05
CA LEU A 120 -4.52 17.90 1.25
C LEU A 120 -5.91 18.56 1.45
N GLU A 121 -6.79 18.52 0.43
CA GLU A 121 -7.96 19.41 0.35
C GLU A 121 -9.33 18.75 0.03
N THR A 122 -9.54 17.45 0.25
CA THR A 122 -10.87 16.82 -0.04
C THR A 122 -11.58 16.25 1.19
N GLY A 123 -11.59 17.03 2.27
CA GLY A 123 -12.55 16.89 3.37
C GLY A 123 -13.53 18.07 3.41
N GLN A 124 -14.46 18.13 2.45
CA GLN A 124 -15.67 18.97 2.54
C GLN A 124 -16.92 18.10 2.48
#